data_AF-A0A090VEA1-F1
#
_entry.id   AF-A0A090VEA1-F1
#
_cell.length_a   1.000
_cell.length_b   1.000
_cell.length_c   1.000
_cell.angle_alpha   90.00
_cell.angle_beta   90.00
_cell.angle_gamma   90.00
#
_symmetry.space_group_name_H-M   'P 1'
#
loop_
_entity.id
_entity.type
_entity.pdbx_description
1 polymer ?
#
loop_
_entity_poly.entity_id
_entity_poly.type
_entity_poly.pdbx_seq_one_letter_code
_entity_poly.pdbx_strand_id
1 'polypeptide(L)'
;MGGEGSMMAANQSLKNNRSLTSKRKEKGALSGSYANIELKEFPKATQEQLDTIKAQTLTDNKKALIQTIVFFIIASLGLLIAVHYLF
;
A
#
# COMPACT_ATOMS: atom_id res chain seq x y z
N MET A 1 -10.77 -15.98 -2.10
CA MET A 1 -11.05 -14.82 -2.99
C MET A 1 -11.59 -13.65 -2.17
N GLY A 2 -10.71 -12.83 -1.56
CA GLY A 2 -11.13 -11.69 -0.73
C GLY A 2 -10.13 -10.53 -0.62
N GLY A 3 -8.90 -10.70 -1.14
CA GLY A 3 -7.85 -9.67 -1.08
C GLY A 3 -7.66 -8.86 -2.37
N GLU A 4 -8.04 -9.42 -3.52
CA GLU A 4 -7.74 -8.78 -4.82
C GLU A 4 -8.56 -7.50 -5.05
N GLY A 5 -9.85 -7.51 -4.68
CA GLY A 5 -10.71 -6.32 -4.81
C GLY A 5 -10.36 -5.20 -3.82
N SER A 6 -9.97 -5.54 -2.59
CA SER A 6 -9.59 -4.56 -1.55
C SER A 6 -8.24 -3.92 -1.84
N MET A 7 -7.25 -4.69 -2.33
CA MET A 7 -5.98 -4.14 -2.83
C MET A 7 -6.18 -3.25 -4.07
N MET A 8 -7.07 -3.64 -4.99
CA MET A 8 -7.39 -2.83 -6.18
C MET A 8 -8.05 -1.50 -5.80
N ALA A 9 -9.01 -1.53 -4.86
CA ALA A 9 -9.66 -0.34 -4.34
C ALA A 9 -8.68 0.59 -3.59
N ALA A 10 -7.75 0.02 -2.81
CA ALA A 10 -6.69 0.78 -2.15
C ALA A 10 -5.76 1.45 -3.18
N ASN A 11 -5.34 0.73 -4.22
CA ASN A 11 -4.53 1.28 -5.31
C ASN A 11 -5.25 2.42 -6.05
N GLN A 12 -6.55 2.26 -6.33
CA GLN A 12 -7.34 3.32 -6.95
C GLN A 12 -7.47 4.54 -6.03
N SER A 13 -7.66 4.33 -4.73
CA SER A 13 -7.73 5.40 -3.73
C SER A 13 -6.40 6.15 -3.63
N LEU A 14 -5.26 5.45 -3.63
CA LEU A 14 -3.94 6.06 -3.64
C LEU A 14 -3.68 6.88 -4.90
N LYS A 15 -4.07 6.38 -6.08
CA LYS A 15 -3.97 7.12 -7.36
C LYS A 15 -4.83 8.38 -7.34
N ASN A 16 -6.08 8.27 -6.88
CA ASN A 16 -6.99 9.39 -6.74
C ASN A 16 -6.44 10.45 -5.77
N ASN A 17 -5.94 10.03 -4.61
CA ASN A 17 -5.36 10.93 -3.62
C ASN A 17 -4.15 11.69 -4.16
N ARG A 18 -3.22 11.02 -4.86
CA ARG A 18 -2.08 11.69 -5.52
C ARG A 18 -2.53 12.76 -6.52
N SER A 19 -3.56 12.47 -7.32
CA SER A 19 -4.12 13.43 -8.29
C SER A 19 -4.83 14.62 -7.64
N LEU A 20 -5.40 14.43 -6.44
CA LEU A 20 -6.01 15.52 -5.68
C LEU A 20 -4.95 16.45 -5.06
N THR A 21 -3.82 15.89 -4.61
CA THR A 21 -2.70 16.69 -4.08
C THR A 21 -2.09 17.60 -5.14
N SER A 22 -1.93 17.11 -6.38
CA SER A 22 -1.43 17.94 -7.49
C SER A 22 -2.43 19.03 -7.89
N LYS A 23 -3.72 18.69 -7.99
CA LYS A 23 -4.79 19.66 -8.31
C LYS A 23 -4.97 20.75 -7.25
N ARG A 24 -4.77 20.44 -5.96
CA ARG A 24 -4.81 21.43 -4.86
C ARG A 24 -3.59 22.37 -4.86
N LYS A 25 -2.43 21.92 -5.35
CA LYS A 25 -1.25 22.80 -5.51
C LYS A 25 -1.41 23.78 -6.67
N GLU A 26 -2.05 23.38 -7.76
CA GLU A 26 -2.26 24.24 -8.93
C GLU A 26 -3.43 25.21 -8.77
N LYS A 27 -4.49 24.83 -8.04
CA LYS A 27 -5.64 25.70 -7.78
C LYS A 27 -5.55 26.29 -6.38
N GLY A 28 -4.84 27.40 -6.23
CA GLY A 28 -4.87 28.26 -5.04
C GLY A 28 -6.24 28.91 -4.75
N ALA A 29 -7.33 28.44 -5.36
CA ALA A 29 -8.66 28.97 -5.15
C ALA A 29 -9.70 27.87 -5.42
N LEU A 30 -10.06 27.11 -4.39
CA LEU A 30 -11.41 26.55 -4.31
C LEU A 30 -12.36 27.73 -4.09
N SER A 31 -12.81 28.35 -5.18
CA SER A 31 -13.78 29.44 -5.15
C SER A 31 -15.15 28.89 -4.72
N GLY A 32 -15.42 28.92 -3.41
CA GLY A 32 -16.73 28.59 -2.82
C GLY A 32 -16.59 28.01 -1.43
N SER A 33 -17.33 28.59 -0.45
CA SER A 33 -17.57 28.28 0.99
C SER A 33 -16.43 27.76 1.89
N TYR A 34 -15.32 27.29 1.34
CA TYR A 34 -14.13 26.76 1.99
C TYR A 34 -12.88 27.61 1.68
N ALA A 35 -13.06 28.76 1.02
CA ALA A 35 -12.00 29.69 0.64
C ALA A 35 -11.23 30.28 1.84
N ASN A 36 -11.81 30.23 3.05
CA ASN A 36 -11.20 30.72 4.29
C ASN A 36 -10.61 29.60 5.17
N ILE A 37 -10.51 28.36 4.68
CA ILE A 37 -9.79 27.32 5.43
C ILE A 37 -8.31 27.47 5.10
N GLU A 38 -7.58 28.13 6.00
CA GLU A 38 -6.12 28.05 6.03
C GLU A 38 -5.73 26.59 6.21
N LEU A 39 -5.22 25.98 5.14
CA LEU A 39 -4.64 24.65 5.19
C LEU A 39 -3.45 24.73 6.14
N LYS A 40 -3.60 24.18 7.36
CA LYS A 40 -2.49 24.05 8.31
C LYS A 40 -1.28 23.47 7.58
N GLU A 41 -0.14 24.14 7.70
CA GLU A 41 1.11 23.59 7.20
C GLU A 41 1.36 22.25 7.89
N PHE A 42 1.41 21.19 7.08
CA PHE A 42 1.79 19.89 7.59
C PHE A 42 3.29 19.92 7.88
N PRO A 43 3.74 19.42 9.05
CA PRO A 43 5.16 19.29 9.32
C PRO A 43 5.78 18.42 8.21
N LYS A 44 6.82 18.94 7.56
CA LYS A 44 7.57 18.15 6.57
C LYS A 44 8.27 17.02 7.32
N ALA A 45 8.12 15.80 6.83
CA ALA A 45 8.85 14.66 7.36
C ALA A 45 10.35 14.96 7.32
N THR A 46 11.06 14.67 8.40
CA THR A 46 12.51 14.81 8.43
C THR A 46 13.16 13.73 7.57
N GLN A 47 14.38 13.98 7.10
CA GLN A 47 15.11 13.00 6.28
C GLN A 47 15.29 11.66 7.02
N GLU A 48 15.56 11.72 8.33
CA GLU A 48 15.67 10.53 9.18
C GLU A 48 14.37 9.72 9.25
N GLN A 49 13.21 10.39 9.33
CA GLN A 49 11.91 9.71 9.32
C GLN A 49 11.67 9.00 7.97
N LEU A 50 12.03 9.65 6.86
CA LEU A 50 11.89 9.06 5.54
C LEU A 50 12.78 7.83 5.37
N ASP A 51 14.02 7.88 5.86
CA ASP A 51 14.95 6.76 5.76
C ASP A 51 14.54 5.60 6.68
N THR A 52 13.96 5.90 7.84
CA THR A 52 13.36 4.89 8.73
C THR A 52 12.17 4.19 8.05
N ILE A 53 11.26 4.95 7.41
CA ILE A 53 10.10 4.39 6.70
C ILE A 53 10.56 3.51 5.54
N LYS A 54 11.57 3.94 4.77
CA LYS A 54 12.14 3.13 3.68
C LYS A 54 12.71 1.82 4.20
N ALA A 55 13.51 1.87 5.27
CA ALA A 55 14.10 0.68 5.86
C ALA A 55 13.03 -0.31 6.33
N GLN A 56 12.00 0.17 7.04
CA GLN A 56 10.88 -0.65 7.51
C GLN A 56 10.12 -1.28 6.33
N THR A 57 9.80 -0.49 5.30
CA THR A 57 9.09 -0.96 4.10
C THR A 57 9.85 -2.09 3.41
N LEU A 58 11.17 -1.98 3.30
CA LEU A 58 12.01 -3.03 2.71
C LEU A 58 12.00 -4.31 3.56
N THR A 59 12.06 -4.19 4.89
CA THR A 59 12.03 -5.37 5.77
C THR A 59 10.68 -6.08 5.72
N ASP A 60 9.58 -5.33 5.67
CA ASP A 60 8.24 -5.90 5.67
C ASP A 60 7.92 -6.60 4.35
N ASN A 61 8.32 -6.01 3.23
CA ASN A 61 8.21 -6.65 1.92
C ASN A 61 8.98 -7.98 1.86
N LYS A 62 10.20 -8.02 2.41
CA LYS A 62 10.98 -9.27 2.49
C LYS A 62 10.27 -10.32 3.34
N LYS A 63 9.73 -9.95 4.49
CA LYS A 63 8.96 -10.88 5.36
C LYS A 63 7.71 -11.41 4.65
N ALA A 64 6.95 -10.54 3.98
CA ALA A 64 5.76 -10.94 3.24
C ALA A 64 6.08 -11.92 2.10
N LEU A 65 7.17 -11.68 1.36
CA LEU A 65 7.65 -12.58 0.32
C LEU A 65 8.04 -13.94 0.90
N ILE A 66 8.82 -13.97 1.98
CA ILE A 66 9.22 -15.22 2.64
C ILE A 66 8.00 -15.99 3.13
N GLN A 67 7.05 -15.32 3.80
CA GLN A 67 5.81 -15.95 4.26
C GLN A 67 5.01 -16.55 3.10
N THR A 68 4.91 -15.83 1.99
CA THR A 68 4.21 -16.31 0.79
C THR A 68 4.90 -17.55 0.20
N ILE A 69 6.23 -17.55 0.11
CA ILE A 69 7.01 -18.69 -0.39
C ILE A 69 6.86 -19.91 0.52
N VAL A 70 6.97 -19.72 1.84
CA VAL A 70 6.83 -20.82 2.81
C VAL A 70 5.43 -21.46 2.70
N PHE A 71 4.38 -20.63 2.64
CA PHE A 71 3.02 -21.12 2.46
C PHE A 71 2.87 -21.91 1.15
N PHE A 72 3.44 -21.40 0.05
CA PHE A 72 3.40 -22.06 -1.25
C PHE A 72 4.10 -23.43 -1.24
N ILE A 73 5.26 -23.55 -0.58
CA ILE A 73 5.98 -24.82 -0.43
C ILE A 73 5.14 -25.84 0.34
N ILE A 74 4.57 -25.43 1.48
CA ILE A 74 3.73 -26.31 2.31
C ILE A 74 2.51 -26.80 1.51
N ALA A 75 1.83 -25.88 0.82
CA ALA A 75 0.68 -26.23 -0.02
C ALA A 75 1.07 -27.21 -1.15
N SER A 76 2.21 -26.99 -1.80
CA SER A 76 2.71 -27.85 -2.87
C SER A 76 3.06 -29.25 -2.37
N LEU A 77 3.73 -29.36 -1.22
CA LEU A 77 4.04 -30.65 -0.59
C LEU A 77 2.76 -31.40 -0.19
N GLY A 78 1.79 -30.71 0.39
CA GLY A 78 0.49 -31.29 0.72
C GLY A 78 -0.23 -31.84 -0.52
N LEU A 79 -0.16 -31.12 -1.63
CA LEU A 79 -0.76 -31.55 -2.90
C LEU A 79 -0.05 -32.79 -3.46
N LEU A 80 1.29 -32.83 -3.43
CA LEU A 80 2.07 -34.00 -3.86
C LEU A 80 1.74 -35.24 -3.03
N ILE A 81 1.63 -35.09 -1.71
CA ILE A 81 1.24 -36.19 -0.80
C ILE A 81 -0.18 -36.66 -1.14
N ALA A 82 -1.13 -35.74 -1.33
CA ALA A 82 -2.50 -36.09 -1.67
C ALA A 82 -2.60 -36.87 -3.00
N VAL A 83 -1.83 -36.47 -4.02
CA VAL A 83 -1.76 -37.18 -5.29
C VAL A 83 -1.16 -38.57 -5.11
N HIS A 84 -0.09 -38.70 -4.32
CA HIS A 84 0.54 -40.00 -4.07
C HIS A 84 -0.35 -40.99 -3.32
N TYR A 85 -1.25 -40.52 -2.44
CA TYR A 85 -2.20 -41.40 -1.76
C TYR A 85 -3.41 -41.78 -2.62
N LEU A 86 -3.70 -40.99 -3.67
CA LEU A 86 -4.87 -41.18 -4.52
C LEU A 86 -4.57 -42.03 -5.76
N PHE A 87 -3.30 -42.15 -6.16
CA PHE A 87 -2.81 -42.95 -7.28
C PHE A 87 -1.85 -44.04 -6.80
#